data_AF-A0A917VG46-F1
#
_entry.id   AF-A0A917VG46-F1
#
_cell.length_a   1.000
_cell.length_b   1.000
_cell.length_c   1.000
_cell.angle_alpha   90.00
_cell.angle_beta   90.00
_cell.angle_gamma   90.00
#
_symmetry.space_group_name_H-M   'P 1'
#
loop_
_entity.id
_entity.type
_entity.pdbx_description
1 polymer ?
#
loop_
_entity_poly.entity_id
_entity_poly.type
_entity_poly.pdbx_seq_one_letter_code
_entity_poly.pdbx_strand_id
1 'polypeptide(L)'
;MDNASLPAADARTFLPDDDPRTRAAIVDLVGELGRQQQPVGHRPALLTGPDGASPLPLPAQVHEALLQIVEVLSQVLAVTVAPQHMTMSTYEAANLLGVSRSTMLRLLGNSGLPPERVKSRSAAHRQVRLEDVLAIRENRRVERRRLLTELTTDSVDAGMYDKRADEFK
;
A
#
# COMPACT_ATOMS: atom_id res chain seq x y z
N MET A 1 -31.08 -12.45 14.11
CA MET A 1 -29.74 -12.55 13.50
C MET A 1 -29.11 -11.18 13.64
N ASP A 2 -28.41 -10.97 14.76
CA ASP A 2 -27.75 -9.70 15.07
C ASP A 2 -26.63 -9.45 14.07
N ASN A 3 -26.88 -8.53 13.15
CA ASN A 3 -25.82 -7.95 12.34
C ASN A 3 -25.05 -7.00 13.27
N ALA A 4 -24.12 -7.56 14.05
CA ALA A 4 -23.18 -6.79 14.84
C ALA A 4 -22.42 -5.89 13.88
N SER A 5 -22.87 -4.65 13.77
CA SER A 5 -22.23 -3.59 13.00
C SER A 5 -20.84 -3.42 13.59
N LEU A 6 -19.84 -4.05 12.97
CA LEU A 6 -18.44 -3.89 13.35
C LEU A 6 -18.13 -2.39 13.26
N PRO A 7 -17.54 -1.78 14.29
CA PRO A 7 -17.17 -0.37 14.24
C PRO A 7 -16.30 -0.14 13.00
N ALA A 8 -16.51 0.99 12.31
CA ALA A 8 -15.67 1.37 11.18
C ALA A 8 -14.21 1.24 11.59
N ALA A 9 -13.49 0.29 10.97
CA ALA A 9 -12.17 -0.09 11.42
C ALA A 9 -11.20 1.09 11.27
N ASP A 10 -10.56 1.53 12.35
CA ASP A 10 -9.49 2.53 12.26
C ASP A 10 -8.26 1.94 11.58
N ALA A 11 -7.41 2.80 11.00
CA ALA A 11 -6.10 2.37 10.53
C ALA A 11 -5.30 1.74 11.67
N ARG A 12 -4.73 0.55 11.42
CA ARG A 12 -3.85 -0.13 12.37
C ARG A 12 -2.54 -0.49 11.70
N THR A 13 -1.45 -0.19 12.39
CA THR A 13 -0.09 -0.56 11.98
C THR A 13 0.38 -1.76 12.79
N PHE A 14 0.83 -2.78 12.09
CA PHE A 14 1.40 -4.00 12.65
C PHE A 14 2.90 -3.97 12.44
N LEU A 15 3.66 -4.12 13.52
CA LEU A 15 5.10 -4.28 13.51
C LEU A 15 5.42 -5.74 13.81
N PRO A 16 6.30 -6.40 13.04
CA PRO A 16 6.72 -7.76 13.37
C PRO A 16 7.48 -7.76 14.70
N ASP A 17 7.17 -8.75 15.54
CA ASP A 17 7.89 -8.97 16.80
C ASP A 17 9.38 -9.25 16.54
N ASP A 18 10.23 -8.87 17.49
CA ASP A 18 11.64 -9.22 17.51
C ASP A 18 11.89 -10.68 17.92
N ASP A 19 10.88 -11.36 18.48
CA ASP A 19 10.94 -12.77 18.85
C ASP A 19 11.28 -13.69 17.65
N PRO A 20 12.40 -14.45 17.72
CA PRO A 20 12.81 -15.34 16.64
C PRO A 20 11.79 -16.44 16.28
N ARG A 21 11.00 -16.91 17.25
CA ARG A 21 9.98 -17.96 16.99
C ARG A 21 8.83 -17.40 16.17
N THR A 22 8.36 -16.22 16.54
CA THR A 22 7.31 -15.49 15.81
C THR A 22 7.76 -15.20 14.38
N ARG A 23 9.03 -14.80 14.19
CA ARG A 23 9.59 -14.57 12.85
C ARG A 23 9.62 -15.83 12.00
N ALA A 24 10.07 -16.95 12.55
CA ALA A 24 10.06 -18.23 11.84
C ALA A 24 8.63 -18.62 11.41
N ALA A 25 7.66 -18.46 12.31
CA ALA A 25 6.26 -18.74 12.01
C ALA A 25 5.70 -17.85 10.89
N ILE A 26 6.09 -16.57 10.82
CA ILE A 26 5.71 -15.66 9.73
C ILE A 26 6.29 -16.14 8.39
N VAL A 27 7.55 -16.58 8.37
CA VAL A 27 8.20 -17.12 7.16
C VAL A 27 7.53 -18.41 6.69
N ASP A 28 7.21 -19.32 7.62
CA ASP A 28 6.47 -20.55 7.31
C ASP A 28 5.10 -20.22 6.70
N LEU A 29 4.41 -19.20 7.24
CA LEU A 29 3.12 -18.75 6.73
C LEU A 29 3.21 -18.18 5.31
N VAL A 30 4.27 -17.43 4.98
CA VAL A 30 4.54 -17.01 3.59
C VAL A 30 4.69 -18.23 2.68
N GLY A 31 5.43 -19.24 3.12
CA GLY A 31 5.58 -20.49 2.39
C GLY A 31 4.26 -21.21 2.14
N GLU A 32 3.39 -21.31 3.14
CA GLU A 32 2.08 -21.96 3.00
C GLU A 32 1.12 -21.17 2.09
N LEU A 33 0.99 -19.85 2.30
CA LEU A 33 0.10 -19.00 1.50
C LEU A 33 0.58 -18.86 0.05
N GLY A 34 1.89 -18.95 -0.20
CA GLY A 34 2.49 -18.88 -1.54
C GLY A 34 2.35 -20.16 -2.38
N ARG A 35 2.10 -21.33 -1.77
CA ARG A 35 2.04 -22.62 -2.47
C ARG A 35 0.86 -22.76 -3.44
N GLN A 36 -0.22 -21.99 -3.27
CA GLN A 36 -1.46 -22.14 -4.06
C GLN A 36 -1.48 -21.42 -5.41
N GLN A 37 -0.36 -20.89 -5.90
CA GLN A 37 -0.32 -20.37 -7.29
C GLN A 37 -0.31 -21.47 -8.37
N GLN A 38 -0.32 -22.77 -7.99
CA GLN A 38 -0.49 -23.89 -8.93
C GLN A 38 -1.93 -24.45 -8.90
N PRO A 39 -2.58 -24.67 -10.05
CA PRO A 39 -3.98 -25.11 -10.15
C PRO A 39 -4.10 -26.62 -9.85
N VAL A 40 -3.94 -27.02 -8.59
CA VAL A 40 -4.17 -28.40 -8.13
C VAL A 40 -5.44 -28.45 -7.30
N GLY A 41 -6.59 -28.31 -7.96
CA GLY A 41 -7.91 -28.38 -7.33
C GLY A 41 -8.24 -27.16 -6.46
N HIS A 42 -9.40 -26.54 -6.69
CA HIS A 42 -9.89 -25.33 -6.03
C HIS A 42 -10.21 -25.50 -4.52
N ARG A 43 -9.31 -26.07 -3.70
CA ARG A 43 -9.51 -26.12 -2.26
C ARG A 43 -9.06 -24.79 -1.64
N PRO A 44 -9.99 -23.99 -1.08
CA PRO A 44 -9.63 -22.75 -0.43
C PRO A 44 -8.77 -23.03 0.81
N ALA A 45 -7.85 -22.11 1.14
CA ALA A 45 -7.21 -22.10 2.44
C ALA A 45 -8.27 -22.05 3.55
N LEU A 46 -8.01 -22.70 4.68
CA LEU A 46 -8.95 -22.74 5.80
C LEU A 46 -8.38 -21.98 6.99
N LEU A 47 -9.20 -21.16 7.64
CA LEU A 47 -8.89 -20.49 8.88
C LEU A 47 -9.55 -21.22 10.04
N THR A 48 -8.76 -21.67 11.01
CA THR A 48 -9.27 -22.22 12.26
C THR A 48 -9.24 -21.14 13.33
N GLY A 49 -10.33 -20.97 14.05
CA GLY A 49 -10.40 -20.04 15.18
C GLY A 49 -9.47 -20.48 16.32
N PRO A 50 -9.00 -19.55 17.18
CA PRO A 50 -8.17 -19.87 18.34
C PRO A 50 -8.89 -20.74 19.39
N ASP A 51 -10.22 -20.78 19.34
CA ASP A 51 -11.10 -21.65 20.12
C ASP A 51 -11.23 -23.07 19.56
N GLY A 52 -10.57 -23.37 18.44
CA GLY A 52 -10.69 -24.65 17.75
C GLY A 52 -12.01 -24.84 17.02
N ALA A 53 -12.74 -23.75 16.73
CA ALA A 53 -13.96 -23.80 15.95
C ALA A 53 -13.75 -24.42 14.55
N SER A 54 -14.85 -24.84 13.92
CA SER A 54 -14.84 -25.46 12.58
C SER A 54 -14.05 -24.61 11.58
N PRO A 55 -13.14 -25.20 10.78
CA PRO A 55 -12.35 -24.46 9.80
C PRO A 55 -13.24 -23.70 8.81
N LEU A 56 -12.98 -22.41 8.65
CA LEU A 56 -13.71 -21.52 7.75
C LEU A 56 -12.93 -21.34 6.43
N PRO A 57 -13.56 -21.48 5.26
CA PRO A 57 -12.90 -21.21 4.00
C PRO A 57 -12.55 -19.73 3.89
N LEU A 58 -11.29 -19.46 3.57
CA LEU A 58 -10.75 -18.12 3.40
C LEU A 58 -11.08 -17.60 1.99
N PRO A 59 -11.82 -16.49 1.85
CA PRO A 59 -12.09 -15.90 0.54
C PRO A 59 -10.81 -15.49 -0.20
N ALA A 60 -10.81 -15.55 -1.53
CA ALA A 60 -9.65 -15.26 -2.36
C ALA A 60 -9.05 -13.87 -2.07
N GLN A 61 -9.90 -12.85 -1.91
CA GLN A 61 -9.46 -11.48 -1.62
C GLN A 61 -8.78 -11.36 -0.25
N VAL A 62 -9.24 -12.14 0.74
CA VAL A 62 -8.64 -12.17 2.07
C VAL A 62 -7.31 -12.93 2.04
N HIS A 63 -7.25 -14.03 1.29
CA HIS A 63 -6.02 -14.78 1.07
C HIS A 63 -4.93 -13.91 0.43
N GLU A 64 -5.24 -13.20 -0.66
CA GLU A 64 -4.31 -12.28 -1.33
C GLU A 64 -3.83 -11.17 -0.38
N ALA A 65 -4.75 -10.56 0.36
CA ALA A 65 -4.40 -9.52 1.33
C ALA A 65 -3.48 -10.06 2.44
N LEU A 66 -3.78 -11.26 2.98
CA LEU A 66 -2.94 -11.89 4.00
C LEU A 66 -1.55 -12.21 3.46
N LEU A 67 -1.45 -12.79 2.26
CA LEU A 67 -0.17 -13.08 1.62
C LEU A 67 0.70 -11.82 1.54
N GLN A 68 0.15 -10.73 1.03
CA GLN A 68 0.86 -9.45 0.95
C GLN A 68 1.29 -8.93 2.34
N ILE A 69 0.42 -9.05 3.36
CA ILE A 69 0.75 -8.61 4.72
C ILE A 69 1.92 -9.45 5.28
N VAL A 70 1.85 -10.78 5.17
CA VAL A 70 2.87 -11.67 5.76
C VAL A 70 4.21 -11.57 5.04
N GLU A 71 4.21 -11.33 3.72
CA GLU A 71 5.42 -11.06 2.95
C GLU A 71 6.16 -9.83 3.48
N VAL A 72 5.44 -8.73 3.72
CA VAL A 72 6.06 -7.50 4.26
C VAL A 72 6.53 -7.71 5.69
N LEU A 73 5.72 -8.36 6.54
CA LEU A 73 6.13 -8.66 7.93
C LEU A 73 7.36 -9.58 7.99
N SER A 74 7.50 -10.54 7.06
CA SER A 74 8.67 -11.42 6.97
C SER A 74 9.98 -10.67 6.70
N GLN A 75 9.89 -9.47 6.12
CA GLN A 75 11.02 -8.59 5.83
C GLN A 75 11.33 -7.62 6.97
N VAL A 76 10.70 -7.79 8.14
CA VAL A 76 10.84 -6.89 9.29
C VAL A 76 10.34 -5.48 9.00
N LEU A 77 9.37 -5.35 8.09
CA LEU A 77 8.75 -4.08 7.72
C LEU A 77 7.37 -3.95 8.36
N ALA A 78 7.04 -2.74 8.82
CA ALA A 78 5.72 -2.44 9.36
C ALA A 78 4.67 -2.41 8.24
N VAL A 79 3.46 -2.90 8.53
CA VAL A 79 2.32 -2.90 7.62
C VAL A 79 1.17 -2.10 8.23
N THR A 80 0.60 -1.17 7.46
CA THR A 80 -0.63 -0.46 7.86
C THR A 80 -1.82 -0.97 7.05
N VAL A 81 -2.86 -1.43 7.76
CA VAL A 81 -4.16 -1.79 7.17
C VAL A 81 -5.16 -0.68 7.51
N ALA A 82 -5.80 -0.09 6.50
CA ALA A 82 -6.74 1.02 6.66
C ALA A 82 -7.89 0.93 5.65
N PRO A 83 -9.14 1.27 6.02
CA PRO A 83 -10.23 1.36 5.06
C PRO A 83 -10.01 2.47 4.04
N GLN A 84 -10.42 2.25 2.79
CA GLN A 84 -10.26 3.24 1.72
C GLN A 84 -11.03 4.53 1.96
N HIS A 85 -12.22 4.45 2.57
CA HIS A 85 -13.06 5.62 2.87
C HIS A 85 -12.72 6.30 4.21
N MET A 86 -11.62 5.89 4.85
CA MET A 86 -11.14 6.54 6.06
C MET A 86 -10.77 7.99 5.75
N THR A 87 -11.31 8.92 6.54
CA THR A 87 -10.85 10.31 6.56
C THR A 87 -9.68 10.43 7.53
N MET A 88 -8.58 10.97 7.06
CA MET A 88 -7.37 11.23 7.84
C MET A 88 -7.05 12.73 7.85
N SER A 89 -6.32 13.18 8.87
CA SER A 89 -5.82 14.54 8.92
C SER A 89 -4.84 14.82 7.77
N THR A 90 -4.71 16.09 7.39
CA THR A 90 -3.71 16.50 6.39
C THR A 90 -2.27 16.16 6.84
N TYR A 91 -2.03 16.07 8.14
CA TYR A 91 -0.73 15.68 8.68
C TYR A 91 -0.46 14.18 8.45
N GLU A 92 -1.42 13.30 8.76
CA GLU A 92 -1.30 11.86 8.48
C GLU A 92 -1.15 11.59 6.98
N ALA A 93 -1.89 12.32 6.13
CA ALA A 93 -1.72 12.25 4.69
C ALA A 93 -0.32 12.69 4.23
N ALA A 94 0.24 13.75 4.83
CA ALA A 94 1.59 14.20 4.53
C ALA A 94 2.65 13.16 4.90
N ASN A 95 2.52 12.55 6.08
CA ASN A 95 3.38 11.46 6.53
C ASN A 95 3.27 10.24 5.59
N LEU A 96 2.05 9.87 5.17
CA LEU A 96 1.82 8.77 4.25
C LEU A 96 2.50 9.00 2.89
N LEU A 97 2.52 10.24 2.39
CA LEU A 97 3.18 10.60 1.13
C LEU A 97 4.68 10.90 1.28
N GLY A 98 5.22 10.89 2.50
CA GLY A 98 6.61 11.26 2.79
C GLY A 98 6.93 12.71 2.41
N VAL A 99 5.98 13.64 2.59
CA VAL A 99 6.16 15.07 2.28
C VAL A 99 5.87 15.96 3.48
N SER A 100 6.31 17.22 3.42
CA SER A 100 5.94 18.22 4.42
C SER A 100 4.43 18.53 4.37
N ARG A 101 3.87 18.96 5.50
CA ARG A 101 2.46 19.39 5.58
C ARG A 101 2.12 20.50 4.59
N SER A 102 3.03 21.47 4.39
CA SER A 102 2.83 22.55 3.42
C SER A 102 2.78 22.05 1.98
N THR A 103 3.64 21.09 1.63
CA THR A 103 3.58 20.41 0.32
C THR A 103 2.29 19.62 0.17
N MET A 104 1.83 18.90 1.21
CA MET A 104 0.54 18.19 1.17
C MET A 104 -0.63 19.15 0.89
N LEU A 105 -0.67 20.31 1.56
CA LEU A 105 -1.70 21.31 1.32
C LEU A 105 -1.68 21.86 -0.11
N ARG A 106 -0.48 22.09 -0.68
CA ARG A 106 -0.33 22.50 -2.09
C ARG A 106 -0.83 21.41 -3.04
N LEU A 107 -0.48 20.16 -2.78
CA LEU A 107 -0.94 19.02 -3.57
C LEU A 107 -2.46 18.88 -3.54
N LEU A 108 -3.09 19.06 -2.36
CA LEU A 108 -4.55 19.07 -2.25
C LEU A 108 -5.17 20.24 -3.03
N GLY A 109 -4.61 21.44 -2.92
CA GLY A 109 -5.08 22.60 -3.69
C GLY A 109 -5.01 22.38 -5.20
N ASN A 110 -3.97 21.69 -5.68
CA ASN A 110 -3.75 21.46 -7.11
C ASN A 110 -4.42 20.18 -7.63
N SER A 111 -4.94 19.32 -6.75
CA SER A 111 -5.55 18.04 -7.13
C SER A 111 -6.93 18.16 -7.79
N GLY A 112 -7.54 19.36 -7.77
CA GLY A 112 -8.89 19.57 -8.31
C GLY A 112 -10.00 18.89 -7.49
N LEU A 113 -9.70 18.45 -6.27
CA LEU A 113 -10.69 17.80 -5.40
C LEU A 113 -11.81 18.78 -5.01
N PRO A 114 -13.08 18.35 -5.08
CA PRO A 114 -14.21 19.14 -4.62
C PRO A 114 -14.04 19.55 -3.14
N PRO A 115 -14.42 20.79 -2.76
CA PRO A 115 -14.29 21.26 -1.39
C PRO A 115 -15.06 20.39 -0.38
N GLU A 116 -16.11 19.68 -0.80
CA GLU A 116 -16.89 18.74 0.02
C GLU A 116 -16.09 17.49 0.39
N ARG A 117 -15.09 17.10 -0.41
CA ARG A 117 -14.18 15.98 -0.12
C ARG A 117 -13.11 16.34 0.90
N VAL A 118 -12.84 17.64 1.05
CA VAL A 118 -11.93 18.17 2.07
C VAL A 118 -12.76 18.72 3.23
N LYS A 119 -13.15 17.85 4.16
CA LYS A 119 -13.91 18.28 5.34
C LYS A 119 -13.07 19.24 6.18
N SER A 120 -13.52 20.49 6.30
CA SER A 120 -12.82 21.56 7.01
C SER A 120 -13.72 22.19 8.07
N ARG A 121 -13.41 22.00 9.35
CA ARG A 121 -13.96 22.85 10.45
C ARG A 121 -13.09 24.09 10.72
N SER A 122 -11.82 24.06 10.33
CA SER A 122 -10.82 25.14 10.43
C SER A 122 -9.56 24.70 9.68
N ALA A 123 -8.71 25.65 9.25
CA ALA A 123 -7.42 25.37 8.59
C ALA A 123 -6.51 24.40 9.39
N ALA A 124 -6.69 24.35 10.72
CA ALA A 124 -5.93 23.48 11.61
C ALA A 124 -6.33 21.99 11.54
N HIS A 125 -7.58 21.67 11.19
CA HIS A 125 -8.15 20.32 11.25
C HIS A 125 -8.74 19.84 9.91
N ARG A 126 -8.13 20.19 8.77
CA ARG A 126 -8.53 19.64 7.47
C ARG A 126 -8.35 18.12 7.45
N GLN A 127 -9.44 17.42 7.15
CA GLN A 127 -9.47 16.00 6.88
C GLN A 127 -9.59 15.73 5.38
N VAL A 128 -8.92 14.68 4.91
CA VAL A 128 -8.91 14.19 3.53
C VAL A 128 -9.14 12.69 3.54
N ARG A 129 -9.82 12.15 2.53
CA ARG A 129 -10.01 10.71 2.40
C ARG A 129 -8.73 10.02 1.93
N LEU A 130 -8.45 8.83 2.46
CA LEU A 130 -7.30 8.03 2.04
C LEU A 130 -7.31 7.77 0.52
N GLU A 131 -8.47 7.48 -0.07
CA GLU A 131 -8.63 7.29 -1.52
C GLU A 131 -8.08 8.47 -2.34
N ASP A 132 -8.36 9.70 -1.93
CA ASP A 132 -7.89 10.91 -2.60
C ASP A 132 -6.36 11.09 -2.44
N VAL A 133 -5.82 10.75 -1.25
CA VAL A 133 -4.38 10.80 -0.98
C VAL A 133 -3.62 9.79 -1.84
N LEU A 134 -4.16 8.57 -1.99
CA LEU A 134 -3.57 7.53 -2.84
C LEU A 134 -3.65 7.90 -4.32
N ALA A 135 -4.74 8.54 -4.78
CA ALA A 135 -4.84 9.06 -6.13
C ALA A 135 -3.76 10.12 -6.43
N ILE A 136 -3.51 11.04 -5.48
CA ILE A 136 -2.41 12.02 -5.59
C ILE A 136 -1.05 11.31 -5.69
N ARG A 137 -0.81 10.26 -4.89
CA ARG A 137 0.43 9.47 -4.95
C ARG A 137 0.65 8.88 -6.33
N GLU A 138 -0.40 8.30 -6.91
CA GLU A 138 -0.33 7.62 -8.20
C GLU A 138 -0.09 8.61 -9.34
N ASN A 139 -0.83 9.72 -9.38
CA ASN A 139 -0.62 10.78 -10.37
C ASN A 139 0.84 11.28 -10.35
N ARG A 140 1.42 11.45 -9.16
CA ARG A 140 2.84 11.84 -9.02
C ARG A 140 3.81 10.76 -9.52
N ARG A 141 3.47 9.48 -9.35
CA ARG A 141 4.27 8.37 -9.87
C ARG A 141 4.26 8.36 -11.40
N VAL A 142 3.08 8.54 -12.01
CA VAL A 142 2.91 8.63 -13.46
C VAL A 142 3.67 9.83 -14.01
N GLU A 143 3.50 11.00 -13.41
CA GLU A 143 4.18 12.22 -13.86
C GLU A 143 5.70 12.13 -13.72
N ARG A 144 6.21 11.58 -12.61
CA ARG A 144 7.66 11.34 -12.45
C ARG A 144 8.20 10.42 -13.54
N ARG A 145 7.47 9.36 -13.88
CA ARG A 145 7.87 8.45 -14.96
C ARG A 145 7.85 9.16 -16.32
N ARG A 146 6.80 9.94 -16.61
CA ARG A 146 6.71 10.73 -17.84
C ARG A 146 7.92 11.64 -18.01
N LEU A 147 8.27 12.41 -16.97
CA LEU A 147 9.42 13.31 -16.99
C LEU A 147 10.76 12.56 -17.13
N LEU A 148 10.92 11.41 -16.47
CA LEU A 148 12.13 10.57 -16.63
C LEU A 148 12.23 10.01 -18.05
N THR A 149 11.12 9.60 -18.65
CA THR A 149 11.06 9.15 -20.04
C THR A 149 11.42 10.30 -20.97
N GLU A 150 10.86 11.49 -20.78
CA GLU A 150 11.18 12.69 -21.58
C GLU A 150 12.66 13.03 -21.52
N LEU A 151 13.26 13.07 -20.32
CA LEU A 151 14.70 13.29 -20.18
C LEU A 151 15.55 12.21 -20.87
N THR A 152 15.08 10.96 -20.89
CA THR A 152 15.79 9.86 -21.57
C THR A 152 15.67 9.99 -23.08
N THR A 153 14.47 10.29 -23.60
CA THR A 153 14.23 10.51 -25.03
C THR A 153 15.03 11.71 -25.54
N ASP A 154 15.03 12.83 -24.81
CA ASP A 154 15.83 14.01 -25.14
C ASP A 154 17.34 13.70 -25.14
N SER A 155 17.80 12.80 -24.26
CA SER A 155 19.20 12.35 -24.20
C SER A 155 19.58 11.38 -25.33
N VAL A 156 18.63 10.60 -25.83
CA VAL A 156 18.81 9.69 -26.99
C VAL A 156 18.83 10.51 -28.30
N ASP A 157 17.93 11.48 -28.44
CA ASP A 157 17.89 12.39 -29.60
C ASP A 157 19.13 13.31 -29.65
N ALA A 158 19.76 13.59 -28.50
CA ALA A 158 21.03 14.30 -28.41
C ALA A 158 22.27 13.45 -28.78
N GLY A 159 22.10 12.19 -29.22
CA GLY A 159 23.18 11.39 -29.83
C GLY A 159 24.25 10.82 -28.88
N MET A 160 23.97 10.70 -27.58
CA MET A 160 24.97 10.31 -26.56
C MET A 160 25.19 8.79 -26.41
N TYR A 161 24.63 7.95 -27.29
CA TYR A 161 24.87 6.50 -27.32
C TYR A 161 25.30 5.97 -28.71
N ASP A 162 26.14 6.71 -29.42
CA ASP A 162 27.00 6.14 -30.47
C ASP A 162 28.46 6.51 -30.22
N LYS A 163 29.08 5.83 -29.23
CA LYS A 163 30.52 5.60 -29.26
C LYS A 163 30.76 4.10 -29.17
N ARG A 164 30.95 3.52 -30.34
CA ARG A 164 31.41 2.15 -30.58
C ARG A 164 32.53 1.77 -29.61
N ALA A 165 32.42 0.58 -29.03
CA ALA A 165 33.40 -0.03 -28.14
C ALA A 165 34.63 -0.60 -28.89
N ASP A 166 35.03 -0.03 -30.03
CA ASP A 166 36.07 -0.59 -30.91
C ASP A 166 37.42 0.17 -30.89
N GLU A 167 37.62 1.10 -29.95
CA GLU A 167 38.82 1.96 -29.94
C GLU A 167 39.79 1.73 -28.76
N PHE A 168 39.86 0.49 -28.27
CA PHE A 168 40.97 0.07 -27.40
C PHE A 168 41.68 -1.13 -28.01
N LYS A 169 42.62 -0.85 -28.91
CA LYS A 169 43.67 -1.79 -29.32
C LYS A 169 45.04 -1.15 -29.14
#